data_AF-A0A7C4IQY3-F1
#
_entry.id   AF-A0A7C4IQY3-F1
#
_cell.length_a   1.000
_cell.length_b   1.000
_cell.length_c   1.000
_cell.angle_alpha   90.00
_cell.angle_beta   90.00
_cell.angle_gamma   90.00
#
_symmetry.space_group_name_H-M   'P 1'
#
loop_
_entity.id
_entity.type
_entity.pdbx_description
1 polymer ?
#
loop_
_entity_poly.entity_id
_entity_poly.type
_entity_poly.pdbx_seq_one_letter_code
_entity_poly.pdbx_strand_id
1 'polypeptide(L)' 'MARDLPTTLVYARSLPLLGKLAYYLLKLLGVEIPRSVAVGRDFELAHGGVGVVIHSRATIGDRVKIYPGVTLG' A
#
# COMPACT_ATOMS: atom_id res chain seq x y z
N MET A 1 -9.28 9.34 -11.97
CA MET A 1 -10.07 9.27 -10.71
C MET A 1 -9.17 9.71 -9.58
N ALA A 2 -9.68 10.47 -8.61
CA ALA A 2 -8.90 10.79 -7.42
C ALA A 2 -8.52 9.49 -6.71
N ARG A 3 -7.26 9.36 -6.29
CA ARG A 3 -6.83 8.22 -5.46
C ARG A 3 -7.59 8.27 -4.14
N ASP A 4 -8.08 7.13 -3.68
CA ASP A 4 -8.67 7.05 -2.35
C ASP A 4 -7.59 7.22 -1.27
N LEU A 5 -8.02 7.48 -0.03
CA LEU A 5 -7.11 7.74 1.08
C LEU A 5 -6.12 6.58 1.32
N PRO A 6 -6.54 5.30 1.33
CA PRO A 6 -5.62 4.17 1.48
C PRO A 6 -4.58 4.10 0.36
N THR A 7 -4.98 4.22 -0.90
CA THR A 7 -4.02 4.24 -2.02
C THR A 7 -3.06 5.42 -1.93
N THR A 8 -3.54 6.58 -1.47
CA THR A 8 -2.69 7.76 -1.27
C THR A 8 -1.65 7.51 -0.18
N LEU A 9 -2.03 6.89 0.94
CA LEU A 9 -1.11 6.51 2.02
C LEU A 9 -0.06 5.49 1.55
N VAL A 10 -0.45 4.55 0.68
CA VAL A 10 0.47 3.60 0.05
C VAL A 10 1.58 4.38 -0.67
N TYR A 11 1.27 5.37 -1.49
CA TYR A 11 2.30 6.18 -2.13
C TYR A 11 3.07 7.06 -1.12
N ALA A 12 2.40 7.66 -0.13
CA ALA A 12 3.04 8.51 0.86
C ALA A 12 4.07 7.77 1.74
N ARG A 13 3.95 6.44 1.88
CA ARG A 13 4.87 5.62 2.71
C ARG A 13 6.33 5.65 2.21
N SER A 14 6.55 5.94 0.93
CA SER A 14 7.89 6.03 0.33
C SER A 14 8.57 7.38 0.60
N LEU A 15 7.84 8.38 1.09
CA LEU A 15 8.40 9.69 1.42
C LEU A 15 9.40 9.59 2.59
N PRO A 16 10.49 10.37 2.57
CA PRO A 16 11.55 10.26 3.58
C PRO A 16 11.07 10.69 4.97
N LEU A 17 10.33 11.81 5.06
CA LEU A 17 9.90 12.41 6.33
C LEU A 17 8.58 11.82 6.84
N LEU A 18 7.57 11.71 5.97
CA LEU A 18 6.21 11.30 6.36
C LEU A 18 5.95 9.80 6.17
N GLY A 19 6.88 9.07 5.57
CA GLY A 19 6.62 7.69 5.16
C GLY A 19 6.37 6.71 6.31
N LYS A 20 6.99 6.94 7.48
CA LYS A 20 6.70 6.14 8.68
C LYS A 20 5.27 6.37 9.17
N LEU A 21 4.83 7.62 9.22
CA LEU A 21 3.46 7.95 9.64
C LEU A 21 2.44 7.34 8.69
N ALA A 22 2.62 7.49 7.37
CA ALA A 22 1.74 6.89 6.38
C ALA A 22 1.67 5.36 6.51
N TYR A 23 2.80 4.70 6.76
CA TYR A 23 2.85 3.26 7.02
C TYR A 23 2.07 2.86 8.28
N TYR A 24 2.20 3.58 9.39
CA TYR A 24 1.42 3.28 10.59
C TYR A 24 -0.08 3.55 10.43
N LEU A 25 -0.46 4.57 9.64
CA LEU A 25 -1.87 4.80 9.28
C LEU A 25 -2.43 3.63 8.45
N LEU A 26 -1.65 3.09 7.50
CA LEU A 26 -2.03 1.87 6.77
C LEU A 26 -2.21 0.68 7.70
N LYS A 27 -1.29 0.48 8.67
CA LYS A 27 -1.45 -0.57 9.70
C LYS A 27 -2.74 -0.42 10.48
N LEU A 28 -3.09 0.80 10.86
CA LEU A 28 -4.33 1.08 11.59
C LEU A 28 -5.58 0.74 10.74
N LEU A 29 -5.47 0.90 9.42
CA LEU A 29 -6.52 0.50 8.45
C LEU A 29 -6.51 -1.00 8.12
N GLY A 30 -5.62 -1.80 8.75
CA GLY A 30 -5.51 -3.23 8.49
C GLY A 30 -4.76 -3.58 7.20
N VAL A 31 -3.91 -2.68 6.70
CA VAL A 31 -3.12 -2.85 5.47
C VAL A 31 -1.64 -2.95 5.83
N GLU A 32 -1.02 -4.10 5.56
CA GLU A 32 0.40 -4.32 5.79
C GLU A 32 1.19 -4.30 4.48
N ILE A 33 1.72 -3.11 4.13
CA ILE A 33 2.63 -2.93 3.00
C ILE A 33 3.88 -2.22 3.50
N PRO A 34 4.99 -2.94 3.74
CA PRO A 34 6.24 -2.36 4.22
C PRO A 34 6.75 -1.23 3.31
N ARG A 35 7.47 -0.27 3.91
CA ARG A 35 8.10 0.83 3.17
C ARG A 35 9.17 0.38 2.16
N SER A 36 9.70 -0.84 2.32
CA SER A 36 10.66 -1.44 1.40
C SER A 36 10.04 -1.95 0.11
N VAL A 37 8.73 -2.23 0.11
CA VAL A 37 8.02 -2.72 -1.07
C VAL A 37 7.95 -1.59 -2.10
N ALA A 38 8.55 -1.80 -3.27
CA ALA A 38 8.39 -0.91 -4.40
C ALA A 38 6.98 -1.06 -5.01
N VAL A 39 6.32 0.07 -5.29
CA VAL A 39 4.98 0.12 -5.90
C VAL A 39 5.05 0.98 -7.15
N GLY A 40 4.65 0.41 -8.28
CA GLY A 40 4.58 1.07 -9.57
C GLY A 40 3.50 2.14 -9.68
N ARG A 41 3.41 2.73 -10.86
CA ARG A 41 2.43 3.77 -11.20
C ARG A 41 1.04 3.17 -11.32
N ASP A 42 0.02 3.99 -11.05
CA ASP A 42 -1.39 3.60 -11.17
C ASP A 42 -1.77 2.34 -10.37
N PHE A 43 -1.12 2.15 -9.24
CA PHE A 43 -1.52 1.17 -8.23
C PHE A 43 -2.82 1.62 -7.55
N GLU A 44 -3.69 0.66 -7.26
CA GLU A 44 -4.93 0.88 -6.54
C GLU A 44 -5.12 -0.19 -5.46
N LEU A 45 -5.42 0.28 -4.25
CA LEU A 45 -5.86 -0.57 -3.15
C LEU A 45 -7.40 -0.58 -3.12
N ALA A 46 -8.01 -1.60 -3.70
CA ALA A 46 -9.46 -1.65 -3.87
C ALA A 46 -10.17 -1.86 -2.53
N HIS A 47 -11.32 -1.20 -2.36
CA HIS A 47 -12.20 -1.35 -1.20
C HIS A 47 -11.47 -1.18 0.15
N GLY A 48 -10.49 -0.28 0.20
CA GLY A 48 -9.68 0.02 1.38
C GLY A 48 -8.59 -1.00 1.72
N GLY A 49 -8.52 -2.13 1.01
CA GLY A 49 -7.46 -3.13 1.16
C GLY A 49 -7.34 -3.79 2.53
N VAL A 50 -8.42 -3.80 3.32
CA VAL A 50 -8.41 -4.40 4.66
C VAL A 50 -7.93 -5.85 4.57
N GLY A 51 -6.97 -6.22 5.41
CA GLY A 51 -6.40 -7.57 5.45
C GLY A 51 -5.36 -7.85 4.35
N VAL A 52 -4.93 -6.84 3.58
CA VAL A 52 -3.82 -7.00 2.63
C VAL A 52 -2.50 -7.12 3.37
N VAL A 53 -1.69 -8.13 3.01
CA VAL A 53 -0.36 -8.36 3.58
C VAL A 53 0.65 -8.57 2.45
N ILE A 54 1.66 -7.70 2.35
CA ILE A 54 2.69 -7.77 1.32
C ILE A 54 4.04 -7.95 1.99
N HIS A 55 4.76 -9.00 1.63
CA HIS A 55 6.06 -9.29 2.18
C HIS A 55 7.10 -8.24 1.74
N SER A 56 8.07 -7.98 2.62
CA SER A 56 9.03 -6.88 2.49
C SER A 56 9.93 -6.93 1.25
N ARG A 57 10.06 -8.12 0.64
CA ARG A 57 10.86 -8.37 -0.58
C ARG A 57 10.04 -8.35 -1.87
N ALA A 58 8.72 -8.21 -1.79
CA ALA A 58 7.88 -8.14 -2.97
C ALA A 58 8.10 -6.82 -3.73
N THR A 59 7.81 -6.86 -5.03
CA THR A 59 7.76 -5.68 -5.90
C THR A 59 6.43 -5.68 -6.63
N ILE A 60 5.71 -4.57 -6.58
CA ILE A 60 4.43 -4.37 -7.24
C ILE A 60 4.66 -3.51 -8.48
N GLY A 61 4.28 -4.01 -9.66
CA GLY A 61 4.44 -3.32 -10.95
C GLY A 61 3.42 -2.20 -11.20
N ASP A 62 3.43 -1.68 -12.42
CA ASP A 62 2.49 -0.65 -12.88
C ASP A 62 1.07 -1.21 -13.09
N ARG A 63 0.04 -0.40 -12.83
CA ARG A 63 -1.39 -0.69 -13.07
C ARG A 63 -1.92 -1.94 -12.35
N VAL A 64 -1.39 -2.20 -11.16
CA VAL A 64 -1.84 -3.32 -10.31
C VAL A 64 -2.97 -2.86 -9.39
N LYS A 65 -4.01 -3.67 -9.29
CA LYS A 65 -5.09 -3.50 -8.31
C LYS A 65 -5.08 -4.67 -7.34
N ILE A 66 -5.08 -4.38 -6.04
CA ILE A 66 -5.14 -5.41 -4.98
C ILE A 66 -6.42 -5.25 -4.19
N TYR A 67 -7.12 -6.37 -3.98
CA TYR A 67 -8.38 -6.44 -3.24
C TYR A 67 -8.15 -6.83 -1.77
N PRO A 68 -9.13 -6.59 -0.89
CA PRO A 68 -9.05 -6.97 0.53
C PRO A 68 -8.70 -8.44 0.74
N GLY A 69 -7.95 -8.74 1.80
CA GLY A 69 -7.56 -10.11 2.20
C GLY A 69 -6.45 -10.76 1.36
N VAL A 70 -5.90 -10.09 0.34
CA VAL A 70 -4.82 -10.63 -0.49
C VAL A 70 -3.49 -10.64 0.26
N THR A 71 -2.80 -11.78 0.26
CA THR A 71 -1.44 -11.91 0.80
C THR A 71 -0.45 -12.23 -0.32
N LEU A 72 0.66 -11.46 -0.40
CA LEU A 72 1.82 -11.77 -1.26
C LEU A 72 3.05 -12.01 -0.37
N GLY A 73 3.54 -13.26 -0.33
CA GLY A 73 4.70 -13.70 0.47
C GLY A 73 6.03 -13.64 -0.27
#